data_AF-A0A438F761-F1
#
_entry.id   AF-A0A438F761-F1
#
_cell.length_a   1.000
_cell.length_b   1.000
_cell.length_c   1.000
_cell.angle_alpha   90.00
_cell.angle_beta   90.00
_cell.angle_gamma   90.00
#
_symmetry.space_group_name_H-M   'P 1'
#
loop_
_entity.id
_entity.type
_entity.pdbx_description
1 polymer ?
#
loop_
_entity_poly.entity_id
_entity_poly.type
_entity_poly.pdbx_seq_one_letter_code
_entity_poly.pdbx_strand_id
1 'polypeptide(L)' 'MLLVEHFFQSLVNTSGMTLHIRQLAGKNSHHIIEATFKAFAKALRQAVEYDPRRRGTVPSNLDLPELTGCG' A
#
# COMPACT_ATOMS: atom_id res chain seq x y z
N MET A 1 -5.72 3.14 19.49
CA MET A 1 -4.58 3.00 18.55
C MET A 1 -4.27 1.53 18.26
N LEU A 2 -4.23 0.65 19.28
CA LEU A 2 -4.04 -0.81 19.13
C LEU A 2 -4.87 -1.49 18.01
N LEU A 3 -6.18 -1.25 17.93
CA LEU A 3 -7.00 -1.87 16.88
C LEU A 3 -6.58 -1.45 15.46
N VAL A 4 -6.12 -0.21 15.30
CA VAL A 4 -5.71 0.31 13.99
C VAL A 4 -4.43 -0.35 13.52
N GLU A 5 -3.49 -0.59 14.44
CA GLU A 5 -2.26 -1.33 14.15
C GLU A 5 -2.56 -2.78 13.74
N HIS A 6 -3.39 -3.49 14.51
CA HIS A 6 -3.81 -4.86 14.18
C HIS A 6 -4.57 -4.95 12.85
N PHE A 7 -5.37 -3.93 12.53
CA PHE A 7 -6.06 -3.83 11.24
C PHE A 7 -5.06 -3.79 10.09
N PHE A 8 -4.06 -2.89 10.16
CA PHE A 8 -3.04 -2.78 9.10
C PHE A 8 -2.15 -4.02 9.02
N GLN A 9 -1.83 -4.64 10.16
CA GLN A 9 -1.08 -5.90 10.17
C GLN A 9 -1.84 -7.03 9.46
N SER A 10 -3.13 -7.18 9.75
CA SER A 10 -3.97 -8.19 9.11
C SER A 10 -4.17 -7.91 7.62
N LEU A 11 -4.28 -6.64 7.26
CA LEU A 11 -4.40 -6.20 5.86
C LEU A 11 -3.16 -6.56 5.05
N VAL A 12 -1.97 -6.24 5.56
CA VAL A 12 -0.68 -6.58 4.92
C VAL A 12 -0.52 -8.08 4.73
N ASN A 13 -0.84 -8.85 5.78
CA ASN A 13 -0.71 -10.32 5.75
C ASN A 13 -1.61 -10.99 4.69
N THR A 14 -2.80 -10.44 4.44
CA THR A 14 -3.78 -11.01 3.50
C THR A 14 -3.63 -10.51 2.07
N SER A 15 -3.12 -9.30 1.88
CA SER A 15 -2.99 -8.66 0.56
C SER A 15 -1.61 -8.84 -0.10
N GLY A 16 -0.62 -9.35 0.64
CA GLY A 16 0.75 -9.49 0.13
C GLY A 16 1.45 -8.15 -0.15
N MET A 17 0.95 -7.04 0.40
CA MET A 17 1.54 -5.71 0.21
C MET A 17 2.57 -5.40 1.30
N THR A 18 3.60 -4.63 0.97
CA THR A 18 4.51 -4.06 1.98
C THR A 18 4.01 -2.67 2.35
N LEU A 19 3.69 -2.44 3.63
CA LEU A 19 3.16 -1.17 4.13
C LEU A 19 4.04 -0.60 5.23
N HIS A 20 4.39 0.69 5.11
CA HIS A 20 5.11 1.44 6.14
C HIS A 20 4.32 2.69 6.54
N ILE A 21 3.98 2.80 7.82
CA ILE A 21 3.29 3.97 8.38
C ILE A 21 4.18 4.57 9.47
N ARG A 22 4.45 5.88 9.37
CA ARG A 22 5.24 6.63 10.37
C ARG A 22 4.44 7.82 10.86
N GLN A 23 4.17 7.88 12.16
CA GLN A 23 3.60 9.08 12.78
C GLN A 23 4.70 10.14 12.95
N LEU A 24 4.63 11.21 12.16
CA LEU A 24 5.60 12.30 12.22
C LEU A 24 5.26 13.32 13.33
N ALA A 25 3.97 13.57 13.54
CA ALA A 25 3.46 14.47 14.57
C ALA A 25 2.00 14.13 14.92
N GLY A 26 1.57 14.48 16.12
CA GLY A 26 0.18 14.31 16.57
C GLY A 26 0.09 13.96 18.05
N LYS A 27 -0.88 14.56 18.75
CA LYS A 27 -1.18 14.27 20.17
C LYS A 27 -2.57 13.66 20.37
N ASN A 28 -3.51 13.97 19.49
CA ASN A 28 -4.88 13.45 19.55
C ASN A 28 -4.99 12.17 18.72
N SER A 29 -5.36 11.07 19.38
CA SER A 29 -5.54 9.75 18.78
C SER A 29 -6.53 9.75 17.60
N HIS A 30 -7.62 10.53 17.66
CA HIS A 30 -8.61 10.61 16.58
C HIS A 30 -7.99 11.19 15.31
N HIS A 31 -7.30 12.33 15.42
CA HIS A 31 -6.64 12.97 14.26
C HIS A 31 -5.47 12.13 13.73
N ILE A 32 -4.72 11.45 14.59
CA ILE A 32 -3.63 10.54 14.16
C ILE A 32 -4.20 9.41 13.30
N ILE A 33 -5.30 8.78 13.74
CA ILE A 33 -5.95 7.69 13.01
C ILE A 33 -6.50 8.21 11.68
N GLU A 34 -7.23 9.32 11.69
CA GLU A 34 -7.78 9.91 10.47
C GLU A 34 -6.69 10.28 9.46
N ALA A 35 -5.60 10.91 9.92
CA ALA A 35 -4.45 11.24 9.07
C ALA A 35 -3.78 9.98 8.50
N THR A 36 -3.66 8.92 9.30
CA THR A 36 -3.11 7.63 8.87
C THR A 36 -3.95 7.01 7.76
N PHE A 37 -5.27 6.95 7.94
CA PHE A 37 -6.18 6.40 6.93
C PHE A 37 -6.20 7.25 5.65
N LYS A 38 -6.18 8.58 5.76
CA LYS A 38 -6.11 9.47 4.59
C LYS A 38 -4.80 9.30 3.82
N ALA A 39 -3.67 9.22 4.52
CA ALA A 39 -2.36 8.98 3.90
C ALA A 39 -2.29 7.61 3.22
N PHE A 40 -2.79 6.57 3.90
CA PHE A 40 -2.88 5.21 3.35
C PHE A 40 -3.73 5.17 2.09
N ALA A 41 -4.94 5.74 2.11
CA ALA A 41 -5.83 5.75 0.95
C ALA A 41 -5.19 6.43 -0.27
N LYS A 42 -4.46 7.54 -0.06
CA LYS A 42 -3.74 8.22 -1.13
C LYS A 42 -2.60 7.38 -1.70
N ALA A 43 -1.80 6.76 -0.83
CA ALA A 43 -0.69 5.90 -1.26
C ALA A 43 -1.18 4.65 -2.00
N LEU A 44 -2.24 4.01 -1.49
CA LEU A 44 -2.86 2.85 -2.12
C LEU A 44 -3.42 3.21 -3.49
N ARG A 45 -4.12 4.34 -3.61
CA ARG A 45 -4.61 4.83 -4.91
C ARG A 45 -3.48 4.98 -5.91
N GLN A 46 -2.35 5.57 -5.52
CA GLN A 46 -1.19 5.72 -6.40
C GLN A 46 -0.56 4.37 -6.77
N ALA A 47 -0.57 3.40 -5.85
CA ALA A 47 -0.01 2.07 -6.09
C ALA A 47 -0.86 1.21 -7.04
N VAL A 48 -2.19 1.36 -7.01
CA VAL A 48 -3.13 0.61 -7.88
C VAL A 48 -3.48 1.35 -9.16
N GLU A 49 -3.04 2.60 -9.32
CA GLU A 49 -3.26 3.39 -10.53
C GLU A 49 -2.48 2.79 -11.70
N TYR A 50 -3.13 2.68 -12.85
CA TYR A 50 -2.50 2.16 -14.05
C TYR A 50 -1.44 3.13 -14.55
N ASP A 51 -0.20 2.68 -14.69
CA ASP A 51 0.86 3.49 -15.29
C ASP A 51 0.76 3.43 -16.83
N PRO A 52 0.34 4.53 -17.50
CA PRO A 52 0.16 4.54 -18.95
C PRO A 52 1.49 4.38 -19.71
N ARG A 53 2.64 4.61 -19.06
CA ARG A 53 3.96 4.45 -19.68
C ARG A 53 4.42 2.99 -19.71
N ARG A 54 3.83 2.14 -18.86
CA ARG A 54 4.32 0.77 -18.64
C ARG A 54 3.52 -0.31 -19.36
N ARG A 55 2.49 0.03 -20.16
CA ARG A 55 1.78 -0.85 -21.11
C ARG A 55 1.66 -2.35 -20.69
N GLY A 56 1.36 -2.64 -19.43
CA GLY A 56 1.18 -4.01 -18.92
C GLY A 56 2.46 -4.81 -18.58
N THR A 57 3.66 -4.24 -18.64
CA THR A 57 4.87 -4.91 -18.16
C THR A 57 4.94 -4.89 -16.63
N VAL A 58 5.31 -6.03 -16.03
CA VAL A 58 5.50 -6.15 -14.58
C VAL A 58 6.56 -5.14 -14.13
N PRO A 59 6.27 -4.29 -13.13
CA PRO A 59 7.22 -3.31 -12.61
C PRO A 59 8.23 -3.99 -11.66
N SER A 60 8.98 -4.97 -12.17
CA SER A 60 10.02 -5.69 -11.46
C SER A 60 11.25 -5.80 -12.36
N ASN A 61 12.43 -5.52 -11.81
CA ASN A 61 13.70 -5.74 -12.52
C ASN A 61 14.11 -7.22 -12.51
N LEU A 62 13.39 -8.06 -11.77
CA LEU A 62 13.57 -9.50 -11.75
C LEU A 62 12.62 -10.11 -12.78
N ASP A 63 13.18 -10.70 -13.84
CA ASP A 63 12.44 -11.45 -14.85
C ASP A 63 11.81 -12.68 -14.19
N LEU A 64 10.52 -12.57 -13.88
CA LEU A 64 9.69 -13.68 -13.42
C LEU A 64 9.01 -14.30 -14.64
N PRO A 65 9.40 -15.51 -15.08
CA PRO A 65 8.87 -16.14 -16.30
C PRO A 65 7.36 -16.46 -16.21
N GLU A 66 6.77 -16.46 -15.01
CA GLU A 66 5.32 -16.69 -14.81
C GLU A 66 4.46 -15.43 -15.02
N LEU A 67 5.03 -14.23 -15.11
CA LEU A 67 4.27 -12.98 -15.23
C LEU A 67 4.38 -12.32 -16.62
N THR A 68 5.11 -12.95 -17.56
CA THR A 68 5.24 -12.51 -18.97
C THR A 68 4.26 -13.25 -19.91
N GLY A 69 3.13 -13.73 -19.38
CA GLY A 69 2.08 -14.39 -20.15
C GLY A 69 1.08 -13.43 -20.77
N CYS A 70 1.50 -12.68 -21.79
CA CYS A 70 0.56 -12.26 -22.84
C CYS A 70 0.52 -13.36 -23.90
N GLY A 71 -0.35 -14.35 -23.68
CA GLY A 71 -0.81 -15.33 -24.67
C GLY A 71 -2.32 -15.43 -24.58
#